data_AF-A0A838DV36-F1
#
_entry.id   AF-A0A838DV36-F1
#
_cell.length_a   1.000
_cell.length_b   1.000
_cell.length_c   1.000
_cell.angle_alpha   90.00
_cell.angle_beta   90.00
_cell.angle_gamma   90.00
#
_symmetry.space_group_name_H-M   'P 1'
#
loop_
_entity.id
_entity.type
_entity.pdbx_description
1 polymer ?
#
loop_
_entity_poly.entity_id
_entity_poly.type
_entity_poly.pdbx_seq_one_letter_code
_entity_poly.pdbx_strand_id
1 'polypeptide(L)'
;MRESEELSLSFDPKASSTRGHYSPGTVYEEYGRSYADLGMTDKAMGYLERAQENLPKTKFWELLIATSKAMALIKGDDMETGVKMAVKVTEEIKNVGILRYLDRIYLANKYLENLERRIGNVRKPLADVLYEEKVSDY
;
A
#
# COMPACT_ATOMS: atom_id res chain seq x y z
N MET A 1 12.73 -0.69 15.07
CA MET A 1 11.71 -1.73 14.89
C MET A 1 11.58 -2.59 16.15
N ARG A 2 12.55 -3.45 16.50
CA ARG A 2 12.48 -4.36 17.67
C ARG A 2 11.87 -3.78 18.97
N GLU A 3 12.29 -2.60 19.42
CA GLU A 3 11.75 -1.94 20.62
C GLU A 3 10.23 -1.67 20.56
N SER A 4 9.70 -1.35 19.37
CA SER A 4 8.26 -1.12 19.17
C SER A 4 7.46 -2.42 19.22
N GLU A 5 8.04 -3.52 18.71
CA GLU A 5 7.43 -4.85 18.78
C GLU A 5 7.38 -5.33 20.24
N GLU A 6 8.49 -5.25 20.96
CA GLU A 6 8.58 -5.59 22.39
C GLU A 6 7.61 -4.75 23.24
N LEU A 7 7.55 -3.44 22.97
CA LEU A 7 6.62 -2.55 23.66
C LEU A 7 5.16 -2.90 23.34
N SER A 8 4.83 -3.27 22.10
CA SER A 8 3.45 -3.63 21.72
C SER A 8 2.93 -4.89 22.42
N LEU A 9 3.82 -5.84 22.72
CA LEU A 9 3.50 -7.07 23.45
C LEU A 9 3.26 -6.83 24.94
N SER A 10 3.74 -5.70 25.48
CA SER A 10 3.61 -5.36 26.90
C SER A 10 2.26 -4.75 27.29
N PHE A 11 1.41 -4.38 26.32
CA PHE A 11 0.10 -3.81 26.58
C PHE A 11 -1.01 -4.86 26.56
N ASP A 12 -1.92 -4.79 27.55
CA ASP A 12 -3.18 -5.53 27.49
C ASP A 12 -4.13 -4.85 26.49
N PRO A 13 -4.45 -5.52 25.36
CA PRO A 13 -5.34 -4.96 24.33
C PRO A 13 -6.76 -4.69 24.83
N LYS A 14 -7.18 -5.32 25.94
CA LYS A 14 -8.52 -5.20 26.52
C LYS A 14 -8.60 -4.18 27.66
N ALA A 15 -7.49 -3.90 28.35
CA ALA A 15 -7.48 -3.00 29.52
C ALA A 15 -7.06 -1.55 29.20
N SER A 16 -6.35 -1.30 28.09
CA SER A 16 -5.84 0.05 27.76
C SER A 16 -6.67 0.73 26.66
N SER A 17 -7.83 1.25 27.02
CA SER A 17 -8.73 1.96 26.09
C SER A 17 -8.31 3.41 25.79
N THR A 18 -7.29 3.95 26.47
CA THR A 18 -6.68 5.26 26.12
C THR A 18 -5.61 5.16 25.02
N ARG A 19 -5.16 3.94 24.69
CA ARG A 19 -4.20 3.64 23.59
C ARG A 19 -4.75 2.55 22.65
N GLY A 20 -6.06 2.56 22.37
CA GLY A 20 -6.80 1.52 21.63
C GLY A 20 -6.36 1.20 20.19
N HIS A 21 -5.15 1.59 19.77
CA HIS A 21 -4.58 1.38 18.44
C HIS A 21 -3.10 0.96 18.45
N TYR A 22 -2.50 0.66 19.61
CA TYR A 22 -1.13 0.13 19.65
C TYR A 22 -1.15 -1.35 20.04
N SER A 23 -1.06 -2.23 19.04
CA SER A 23 -0.99 -3.67 19.20
C SER A 23 0.10 -4.24 18.28
N PRO A 24 0.53 -5.50 18.47
CA PRO A 24 1.45 -6.15 17.53
C PRO A 24 0.95 -6.07 16.08
N GLY A 25 -0.37 -6.23 15.89
CA GLY A 25 -1.02 -6.13 14.58
C GLY A 25 -0.82 -4.76 13.91
N THR A 26 -0.96 -3.66 14.65
CA THR A 26 -0.74 -2.31 14.09
C THR A 26 0.73 -2.01 13.88
N VAL A 27 1.63 -2.54 14.72
CA VAL A 27 3.09 -2.40 14.52
C VAL A 27 3.53 -3.14 13.25
N TYR A 28 3.05 -4.37 13.04
CA TYR A 28 3.34 -5.13 11.83
C TYR A 28 2.79 -4.45 10.57
N GLU A 29 1.60 -3.83 10.64
CA GLU A 29 1.05 -3.08 9.52
C GLU A 29 1.95 -1.90 9.10
N GLU A 30 2.45 -1.14 10.07
CA GLU A 30 3.37 -0.03 9.81
C GLU A 30 4.71 -0.51 9.26
N TYR A 31 5.21 -1.68 9.68
CA TYR A 31 6.39 -2.29 9.06
C TYR A 31 6.13 -2.71 7.63
N GLY A 32 4.98 -3.34 7.38
CA GLY A 32 4.54 -3.72 6.05
C GLY A 32 4.56 -2.53 5.10
N ARG A 33 3.97 -1.40 5.53
CA ARG A 33 3.99 -0.15 4.77
C ARG A 33 5.39 0.43 4.57
N SER A 34 6.21 0.42 5.62
CA SER A 34 7.59 0.93 5.53
C SER A 34 8.41 0.13 4.50
N TYR A 35 8.27 -1.19 4.47
CA TYR A 35 8.93 -2.02 3.47
C TYR A 35 8.34 -1.83 2.06
N ALA A 36 7.04 -1.58 1.94
CA ALA A 36 6.41 -1.24 0.66
C ALA A 36 6.96 0.08 0.09
N ASP A 37 7.18 1.08 0.93
CA ASP A 37 7.77 2.36 0.52
C ASP A 37 9.23 2.20 0.02
N LEU A 38 9.92 1.16 0.47
CA LEU A 38 11.26 0.78 0.02
C LEU A 38 11.26 -0.17 -1.20
N GLY A 39 10.08 -0.54 -1.73
CA GLY A 39 9.95 -1.51 -2.82
C GLY A 39 10.28 -2.96 -2.42
N MET A 40 10.39 -3.26 -1.12
CA MET A 40 10.69 -4.61 -0.62
C MET A 40 9.39 -5.43 -0.48
N THR A 41 8.77 -5.77 -1.61
CA THR A 41 7.44 -6.38 -1.71
C THR A 41 7.27 -7.61 -0.80
N ASP A 42 8.19 -8.57 -0.87
CA ASP A 42 8.08 -9.81 -0.08
C ASP A 42 8.09 -9.55 1.43
N LYS A 43 8.96 -8.65 1.89
CA LYS A 43 9.02 -8.25 3.30
C LYS A 43 7.75 -7.51 3.71
N ALA A 44 7.27 -6.62 2.87
CA ALA A 44 6.03 -5.90 3.10
C ALA A 44 4.87 -6.88 3.29
N MET A 45 4.71 -7.83 2.37
CA MET A 45 3.66 -8.85 2.42
C MET A 45 3.76 -9.73 3.66
N GLY A 46 4.97 -10.21 4.00
CA GLY A 46 5.16 -11.02 5.20
C GLY A 46 4.77 -10.29 6.50
N TYR A 47 5.07 -9.00 6.62
CA TYR A 47 4.60 -8.22 7.77
C TYR A 47 3.09 -7.94 7.74
N LEU A 48 2.50 -7.73 6.56
CA LEU A 48 1.06 -7.53 6.43
C LEU A 48 0.26 -8.80 6.73
N GLU A 49 0.83 -9.98 6.49
CA GLU A 49 0.27 -11.26 6.92
C GLU A 49 0.30 -11.40 8.44
N ARG A 50 1.46 -11.16 9.07
CA ARG A 50 1.58 -11.14 10.54
C ARG A 50 0.62 -10.12 11.17
N ALA A 51 0.45 -8.96 10.54
CA ALA A 51 -0.51 -7.95 10.98
C ALA A 51 -1.94 -8.50 10.95
N GLN A 52 -2.34 -9.13 9.85
CA GLN A 52 -3.67 -9.73 9.69
C GLN A 52 -3.96 -10.81 10.73
N GLU A 53 -2.96 -11.63 11.08
CA GLU A 53 -3.09 -12.67 12.11
C GLU A 53 -3.31 -12.10 13.53
N ASN A 54 -2.76 -10.91 13.80
CA ASN A 54 -2.74 -10.29 15.12
C ASN A 54 -3.78 -9.18 15.31
N LEU A 55 -4.53 -8.82 14.26
CA LEU A 55 -5.61 -7.83 14.32
C LEU A 55 -6.97 -8.49 14.53
N PRO A 56 -7.94 -7.79 15.17
CA PRO A 56 -9.30 -8.29 15.26
C PRO A 56 -9.91 -8.53 13.88
N LYS A 57 -10.65 -9.63 13.71
CA LYS A 57 -11.30 -10.01 12.46
C LYS A 57 -12.59 -9.23 12.22
N THR A 58 -12.47 -7.91 12.11
CA THR A 58 -13.57 -7.01 11.76
C THR A 58 -13.31 -6.41 10.39
N LYS A 59 -14.38 -6.01 9.70
CA LYS A 59 -14.28 -5.36 8.38
C LYS A 59 -13.36 -4.14 8.37
N PHE A 60 -13.28 -3.42 9.48
CA PHE A 60 -12.34 -2.31 9.65
C PHE A 60 -10.88 -2.75 9.48
N TRP A 61 -10.44 -3.77 10.21
CA TRP A 61 -9.05 -4.23 10.14
C TRP A 61 -8.75 -5.01 8.87
N GLU A 62 -9.73 -5.75 8.33
CA GLU A 62 -9.61 -6.40 7.03
C GLU A 62 -9.33 -5.37 5.93
N LEU A 63 -10.10 -4.29 5.89
CA LEU A 63 -9.93 -3.22 4.90
C LEU A 63 -8.63 -2.43 5.12
N LEU A 64 -8.19 -2.21 6.37
CA LEU A 64 -6.87 -1.65 6.66
C LEU A 64 -5.78 -2.46 5.94
N ILE A 65 -5.72 -3.76 6.23
CA ILE A 65 -4.69 -4.63 5.67
C ILE A 65 -4.80 -4.72 4.16
N ALA A 66 -6.02 -4.82 3.62
CA ALA A 66 -6.24 -4.89 2.18
C ALA A 66 -5.74 -3.63 1.45
N THR A 67 -5.95 -2.44 2.01
CA THR A 67 -5.38 -1.20 1.44
C THR A 67 -3.85 -1.20 1.45
N SER A 68 -3.23 -1.70 2.52
CA SER A 68 -1.77 -1.73 2.65
C SER A 68 -1.14 -2.79 1.74
N LYS A 69 -1.80 -3.95 1.55
CA LYS A 69 -1.40 -4.97 0.57
C LYS A 69 -1.51 -4.46 -0.86
N ALA A 70 -2.60 -3.77 -1.19
CA ALA A 70 -2.76 -3.15 -2.51
C ALA A 70 -1.63 -2.15 -2.80
N MET A 71 -1.29 -1.29 -1.83
CA MET A 71 -0.17 -0.35 -1.96
C MET A 71 1.19 -1.05 -2.12
N ALA A 72 1.43 -2.11 -1.34
CA ALA A 72 2.67 -2.90 -1.42
C ALA A 72 2.86 -3.50 -2.82
N LEU A 73 1.80 -4.04 -3.41
CA LEU A 73 1.82 -4.58 -4.77
C LEU A 73 2.00 -3.48 -5.82
N ILE A 74 1.32 -2.33 -5.68
CA ILE A 74 1.43 -1.18 -6.60
C ILE A 74 2.85 -0.63 -6.66
N LYS A 75 3.53 -0.52 -5.50
CA LYS A 75 4.90 -0.02 -5.39
C LYS A 75 5.96 -1.09 -5.66
N GLY A 76 5.55 -2.35 -5.62
CA GLY A 76 6.39 -3.51 -5.83
C GLY A 76 6.39 -3.96 -7.29
N ASP A 77 6.53 -5.28 -7.46
CA ASP A 77 6.76 -5.89 -8.78
C ASP A 77 5.47 -6.37 -9.47
N ASP A 78 4.31 -6.31 -8.80
CA ASP A 78 3.01 -6.75 -9.35
C ASP A 78 1.94 -5.65 -9.24
N MET A 79 2.17 -4.58 -10.01
CA MET A 79 1.33 -3.41 -10.01
C MET A 79 -0.10 -3.69 -10.49
N GLU A 80 -0.27 -4.56 -11.48
CA GLU A 80 -1.59 -4.87 -12.05
C GLU A 80 -2.49 -5.55 -11.02
N THR A 81 -1.96 -6.54 -10.29
CA THR A 81 -2.68 -7.16 -9.18
C THR A 81 -2.96 -6.16 -8.08
N GLY A 82 -2.00 -5.28 -7.76
CA GLY A 82 -2.17 -4.21 -6.78
C GLY A 82 -3.32 -3.25 -7.13
N VAL A 83 -3.41 -2.81 -8.39
CA VAL A 83 -4.51 -1.94 -8.86
C VAL A 83 -5.85 -2.66 -8.82
N LYS A 84 -5.92 -3.91 -9.30
CA LYS A 84 -7.14 -4.73 -9.22
C LYS A 84 -7.63 -4.89 -7.78
N MET A 85 -6.70 -5.07 -6.84
CA MET A 85 -7.01 -5.12 -5.41
C MET A 85 -7.51 -3.77 -4.89
N ALA A 86 -6.83 -2.66 -5.22
CA ALA A 86 -7.23 -1.32 -4.81
C ALA A 86 -8.66 -0.96 -5.28
N VAL A 87 -9.03 -1.32 -6.52
CA VAL A 87 -10.40 -1.13 -7.04
C VAL A 87 -11.42 -1.87 -6.18
N LYS A 88 -11.22 -3.17 -5.97
CA LYS A 88 -12.14 -4.00 -5.14
C LYS A 88 -12.27 -3.47 -3.71
N VAL A 89 -11.15 -3.11 -3.09
CA VAL A 89 -11.14 -2.57 -1.72
C VAL A 89 -11.86 -1.21 -1.66
N THR A 90 -11.75 -0.39 -2.70
CA THR A 90 -12.47 0.90 -2.79
C THR A 90 -13.98 0.70 -2.84
N GLU A 91 -14.45 -0.27 -3.63
CA GLU A 91 -15.87 -0.63 -3.68
C GLU A 91 -16.36 -1.12 -2.32
N GLU A 92 -15.61 -2.00 -1.66
CA GLU A 92 -15.97 -2.50 -0.33
C GLU A 92 -15.95 -1.39 0.73
N ILE A 93 -14.97 -0.49 0.71
CA ILE A 93 -14.92 0.69 1.59
C ILE A 93 -16.18 1.54 1.45
N LYS A 94 -16.60 1.82 0.21
CA LYS A 94 -17.81 2.62 -0.08
C LYS A 94 -19.08 1.89 0.41
N ASN A 95 -19.16 0.59 0.18
CA ASN A 95 -20.31 -0.23 0.58
C ASN A 95 -20.46 -0.36 2.11
N VAL A 96 -19.35 -0.53 2.83
CA VAL A 96 -19.35 -0.68 4.30
C VAL A 96 -19.39 0.68 5.01
N GLY A 97 -19.02 1.77 4.33
CA GLY A 97 -19.05 3.13 4.87
C GLY A 97 -17.82 3.51 5.71
N ILE A 98 -16.71 2.76 5.61
CA ILE A 98 -15.46 3.03 6.36
C ILE A 98 -14.57 3.97 5.53
N LEU A 99 -15.09 5.17 5.25
CA LEU A 99 -14.53 6.09 4.25
C LEU A 99 -13.11 6.59 4.56
N ARG A 100 -12.66 6.51 5.82
CA ARG A 100 -11.30 6.93 6.24
C ARG A 100 -10.16 6.23 5.49
N TYR A 101 -10.42 5.08 4.88
CA TYR A 101 -9.40 4.36 4.10
C TYR A 101 -9.35 4.78 2.63
N LEU A 102 -10.28 5.62 2.17
CA LEU A 102 -10.20 6.22 0.85
C LEU A 102 -8.95 7.08 0.69
N ASP A 103 -8.50 7.78 1.74
CA ASP A 103 -7.25 8.57 1.72
C ASP A 103 -6.04 7.72 1.31
N ARG A 104 -5.98 6.46 1.75
CA ARG A 104 -4.91 5.54 1.34
C ARG A 104 -5.01 5.14 -0.12
N ILE A 105 -6.22 4.95 -0.64
CA ILE A 105 -6.45 4.69 -2.06
C ILE A 105 -6.08 5.91 -2.89
N TYR A 106 -6.43 7.11 -2.45
CA TYR A 106 -6.03 8.35 -3.14
C TYR A 106 -4.51 8.49 -3.20
N LEU A 107 -3.79 8.12 -2.14
CA LEU A 107 -2.33 8.07 -2.16
C LEU A 107 -1.78 7.05 -3.15
N ALA A 108 -2.45 5.90 -3.30
CA ALA A 108 -2.06 4.88 -4.30
C ALA A 108 -2.25 5.41 -5.72
N ASN A 109 -3.40 6.04 -5.99
CA ASN A 109 -3.66 6.65 -7.29
C ASN A 109 -2.66 7.77 -7.62
N LYS A 110 -2.37 8.64 -6.65
CA LYS A 110 -1.38 9.71 -6.79
C LYS A 110 0.03 9.15 -7.06
N TYR A 111 0.38 8.00 -6.49
CA TYR A 111 1.65 7.34 -6.80
C TYR A 111 1.71 6.92 -8.28
N LEU A 112 0.64 6.29 -8.79
CA LEU A 112 0.53 5.87 -10.19
C LEU A 112 0.61 7.06 -11.16
N GLU A 113 -0.11 8.15 -10.88
CA GLU A 113 -0.06 9.38 -11.70
C GLU A 113 1.37 9.96 -11.77
N ASN A 114 2.09 9.96 -10.65
CA ASN A 114 3.48 10.42 -10.62
C ASN A 114 4.41 9.49 -11.39
N LEU A 115 4.17 8.19 -11.32
CA LEU A 115 4.95 7.20 -12.07
C LEU A 115 4.73 7.36 -13.58
N GLU A 116 3.48 7.47 -14.02
CA GLU A 116 3.13 7.71 -15.43
C GLU A 116 3.84 8.95 -15.97
N ARG A 117 3.75 10.07 -15.24
CA ARG A 117 4.45 11.32 -15.60
C ARG A 117 5.96 11.14 -15.68
N ARG A 118 6.56 10.42 -14.73
CA ARG A 118 8.01 10.16 -14.71
C ARG A 118 8.43 9.30 -15.90
N ILE A 119 7.69 8.24 -16.20
CA ILE A 119 7.94 7.37 -17.36
C ILE A 119 7.82 8.17 -18.64
N GLY A 120 6.78 8.99 -18.78
CA GLY A 120 6.60 9.88 -19.93
C GLY A 120 7.80 10.80 -20.15
N ASN A 121 8.28 11.45 -19.08
CA ASN A 121 9.44 12.34 -19.13
C ASN A 121 10.74 11.63 -19.50
N VAL A 122 10.98 10.43 -18.97
CA VAL A 122 12.18 9.63 -19.27
C VAL A 122 12.12 9.03 -20.68
N ARG A 123 10.94 8.61 -21.14
CA ARG A 123 10.73 8.05 -22.48
C ARG A 123 10.87 9.10 -23.57
N LYS A 124 10.50 10.36 -23.31
CA LYS A 124 10.41 11.41 -24.34
C LYS A 124 11.70 11.59 -25.14
N PRO A 125 12.89 11.83 -24.54
CA PRO A 125 14.12 11.98 -25.32
C PRO A 125 14.47 10.75 -26.18
N LEU A 126 14.18 9.55 -25.68
CA LEU A 126 14.38 8.30 -26.43
C LEU A 126 13.42 8.22 -27.63
N ALA A 127 12.15 8.59 -27.44
CA ALA A 127 11.16 8.62 -28.50
C ALA A 127 11.54 9.65 -29.58
N ASP A 128 12.00 10.84 -29.19
CA ASP A 128 12.39 11.90 -30.12
C ASP A 128 13.48 11.37 -31.09
N VAL A 129 14.53 10.72 -30.58
CA VAL A 129 15.59 10.11 -31.42
C VAL A 129 15.07 8.94 -32.27
N LEU A 130 14.22 8.07 -31.73
CA LEU A 130 13.69 6.91 -32.46
C LEU A 130 12.75 7.29 -33.61
N TYR A 131 12.14 8.47 -33.56
CA TYR A 131 11.11 8.89 -34.51
C TYR A 131 11.48 10.14 -35.33
N GLU A 132 12.61 10.79 -35.07
CA GLU A 132 13.14 11.93 -35.84
C GLU A 132 13.43 11.59 -37.33
N GLU A 133 13.71 10.33 -37.68
CA GLU A 133 14.01 9.93 -39.07
C GLU A 133 12.78 9.56 -39.93
N LYS A 134 11.56 9.51 -39.38
CA LYS A 134 10.37 9.06 -40.14
C LYS A 134 9.66 10.14 -40.97
N VAL A 135 10.21 11.35 -41.08
CA VAL A 135 9.59 12.49 -41.81
C VAL A 135 10.41 12.93 -43.03
N SER A 136 11.46 12.19 -43.43
CA SER A 136 12.31 12.59 -44.58
C SER A 136 12.19 11.71 -45.82
N ASP A 137 11.13 10.92 -46.00
CA ASP A 137 10.82 10.33 -47.30
C ASP A 137 9.30 10.25 -47.46
N TYR A 138 8.74 11.21 -48.20
CA TYR A 138 7.64 11.13 -49.19
C TYR A 138 7.04 12.50 -49.47
#